data_AF-A0A3B8VN36-F1
#
_entry.id   AF-A0A3B8VN36-F1
#
_cell.length_a   1.000
_cell.length_b   1.000
_cell.length_c   1.000
_cell.angle_alpha   90.00
_cell.angle_beta   90.00
_cell.angle_gamma   90.00
#
_symmetry.space_group_name_H-M   'P 1'
#
loop_
_entity.id
_entity.type
_entity.pdbx_description
1 polymer ?
#
loop_
_entity_poly.entity_id
_entity_poly.type
_entity_poly.pdbx_seq_one_letter_code
_entity_poly.pdbx_strand_id
1 'polypeptide(L)'
;MKSDRALVAHLMRRAGFGATPAELDTLAQEQTYEDIVEDLVNPERFEELDEAYIDRYYSGEPVALHVGKWLYRMVNTRRPLEEKMALFLHHIFPVAWGKSEHGPSLY
;
A
#
# COMPACT_ATOMS: atom_id res chain seq x y z
N MET A 1 12.77 -15.64 16.66
CA MET A 1 12.18 -15.13 17.93
C MET A 1 10.72 -14.85 17.61
N LYS A 2 9.76 -15.30 18.44
CA LYS A 2 8.34 -15.33 18.06
C LYS A 2 7.61 -14.07 18.55
N SER A 3 6.89 -13.41 17.65
CA SER A 3 6.02 -12.28 17.95
C SER A 3 4.61 -12.74 18.30
N ASP A 4 3.88 -11.95 19.09
CA ASP A 4 2.46 -12.19 19.33
C ASP A 4 1.67 -11.97 18.03
N ARG A 5 1.03 -13.03 17.54
CA ARG A 5 0.23 -13.01 16.31
C ARG A 5 -0.89 -11.97 16.33
N ALA A 6 -1.54 -11.75 17.47
CA ALA A 6 -2.60 -10.76 17.59
C ALA A 6 -2.04 -9.33 17.46
N LEU A 7 -0.84 -9.10 18.01
CA LEU A 7 -0.14 -7.82 17.89
C LEU A 7 0.31 -7.58 16.44
N VAL A 8 0.90 -8.57 15.78
CA VAL A 8 1.28 -8.49 14.36
C VAL A 8 0.04 -8.24 13.49
N ALA A 9 -1.07 -8.92 13.76
CA ALA A 9 -2.32 -8.69 13.04
C ALA A 9 -2.86 -7.27 13.25
N HIS A 10 -2.75 -6.72 14.45
CA HIS A 10 -3.10 -5.33 14.71
C HIS A 10 -2.21 -4.38 13.90
N LEU A 11 -0.89 -4.56 13.95
CA LEU A 11 0.07 -3.76 13.19
C LEU A 11 -0.24 -3.79 11.69
N MET A 12 -0.43 -4.96 11.08
CA MET A 12 -0.67 -5.08 9.64
C MET A 12 -1.98 -4.42 9.18
N ARG A 13 -3.02 -4.38 10.03
CA ARG A 13 -4.25 -3.60 9.74
C ARG A 13 -4.03 -2.09 9.81
N ARG A 14 -3.05 -1.63 10.60
CA ARG A 14 -2.70 -0.22 10.73
C ARG A 14 -1.71 0.22 9.66
N ALA A 15 -0.71 -0.59 9.36
CA ALA A 15 0.31 -0.30 8.35
C ALA A 15 -0.19 -0.53 6.92
N GLY A 16 -1.05 -1.52 6.69
CA GLY A 16 -1.60 -1.84 5.37
C GLY A 16 -3.12 -2.01 5.40
N PHE A 17 -3.62 -2.88 4.52
CA PHE A 17 -5.02 -3.35 4.50
C PHE A 17 -5.24 -4.60 5.36
N GLY A 18 -4.20 -5.02 6.12
CA GLY A 18 -4.14 -6.30 6.80
C GLY A 18 -3.17 -7.26 6.12
N ALA A 19 -3.09 -8.46 6.66
CA ALA A 19 -2.33 -9.58 6.11
C ALA A 19 -3.21 -10.84 6.17
N THR A 20 -2.96 -11.77 5.26
CA THR A 20 -3.64 -13.06 5.24
C THR A 20 -3.28 -13.90 6.47
N PRO A 21 -4.08 -14.92 6.83
CA PRO A 21 -3.78 -15.79 7.96
C PRO A 21 -2.39 -16.43 7.87
N ALA A 22 -1.98 -16.85 6.66
CA ALA A 22 -0.69 -17.48 6.42
C ALA A 22 0.48 -16.49 6.61
N GLU A 23 0.37 -15.27 6.07
CA GLU A 23 1.38 -14.23 6.28
C GLU A 23 1.52 -13.87 7.76
N LEU A 24 0.41 -13.77 8.50
CA LEU A 24 0.45 -13.53 9.94
C LEU A 24 1.16 -14.65 10.70
N ASP A 25 0.95 -15.90 10.29
CA ASP A 25 1.63 -17.05 10.89
C ASP A 25 3.13 -17.02 10.59
N THR A 26 3.53 -16.72 9.35
CA THR A 26 4.94 -16.56 8.95
C THR A 26 5.60 -15.42 9.73
N LEU A 27 5.04 -14.21 9.68
CA LEU A 27 5.60 -13.03 10.36
C LEU A 27 5.75 -13.28 11.87
N ALA A 28 4.72 -13.85 12.52
CA ALA A 28 4.77 -14.12 13.95
C ALA A 28 5.78 -15.21 14.35
N GLN A 29 6.07 -16.15 13.45
CA GLN A 29 7.02 -17.24 13.71
C GLN A 29 8.47 -16.85 13.41
N GLU A 30 8.68 -16.09 12.34
CA GLU A 30 10.00 -15.85 11.74
C GLU A 30 10.64 -14.54 12.21
N GLN A 31 9.85 -13.52 12.54
CA GLN A 31 10.35 -12.17 12.83
C GLN A 31 9.93 -11.66 14.22
N THR A 32 10.76 -10.79 14.78
CA THR A 32 10.37 -10.00 15.96
C THR A 32 9.43 -8.87 15.57
N TYR A 33 8.69 -8.32 16.52
CA TYR A 33 7.77 -7.23 16.24
C TYR A 33 8.54 -6.01 15.74
N GLU A 34 9.69 -5.76 16.35
CA GLU A 34 10.63 -4.70 16.00
C GLU A 34 11.16 -4.88 14.57
N ASP A 35 11.53 -6.10 14.17
CA ASP A 35 11.98 -6.37 12.79
C ASP A 35 10.86 -6.10 11.78
N ILE A 36 9.61 -6.48 12.10
CA ILE A 36 8.45 -6.22 11.23
C ILE A 36 8.21 -4.70 11.10
N VAL A 37 8.35 -3.95 12.19
CA VAL A 37 8.25 -2.49 12.15
C VAL A 37 9.37 -1.89 11.30
N GLU A 38 10.60 -2.36 11.48
CA GLU A 38 11.76 -1.91 10.70
C GLU A 38 11.59 -2.19 9.21
N ASP A 39 11.05 -3.36 8.85
CA ASP A 39 10.69 -3.70 7.48
C ASP A 39 9.64 -2.72 6.92
N LEU A 40 8.60 -2.40 7.70
CA LEU A 40 7.51 -1.52 7.25
C LEU A 40 7.97 -0.08 6.99
N VAL A 41 8.90 0.46 7.79
CA VAL A 41 9.35 1.85 7.68
C VAL A 41 10.55 2.04 6.74
N ASN A 42 11.16 0.94 6.27
CA ASN A 42 12.28 0.94 5.32
C ASN A 42 11.91 0.16 4.04
N PRO A 43 11.00 0.69 3.19
CA PRO A 43 10.49 0.01 2.00
C PRO A 43 11.57 -0.38 0.98
N GLU A 44 12.70 0.32 0.95
CA GLU A 44 13.85 0.05 0.09
C GLU A 44 14.52 -1.30 0.37
N ARG A 45 14.21 -1.94 1.51
CA ARG A 45 14.63 -3.31 1.83
C ARG A 45 13.91 -4.36 0.98
N PHE A 46 12.83 -3.98 0.30
CA PHE A 46 12.06 -4.82 -0.61
C PHE A 46 12.32 -4.43 -2.06
N GLU A 47 12.18 -5.40 -2.96
CA GLU A 47 12.33 -5.17 -4.40
C GLU A 47 11.38 -4.07 -4.89
N GLU A 48 11.91 -3.19 -5.74
CA GLU A 48 11.13 -2.16 -6.40
C GLU A 48 10.37 -2.75 -7.58
N LEU A 49 9.17 -2.23 -7.83
CA LEU A 49 8.40 -2.63 -8.99
C LEU A 49 9.01 -2.05 -10.26
N ASP A 50 9.17 -2.86 -11.31
CA ASP A 50 9.51 -2.34 -12.63
C ASP A 50 8.34 -1.52 -13.20
N GLU A 51 8.42 -0.20 -13.03
CA GLU A 51 7.40 0.73 -13.51
C GLU A 51 7.30 0.76 -15.05
N ALA A 52 8.35 0.37 -15.78
CA ALA A 52 8.33 0.40 -17.24
C ALA A 52 7.28 -0.57 -17.81
N TYR A 53 7.00 -1.67 -17.11
CA TYR A 53 5.97 -2.62 -17.51
C TYR A 53 4.58 -1.99 -17.44
N ILE A 54 4.22 -1.37 -16.32
CA ILE A 54 2.89 -0.77 -16.15
C ILE A 54 2.73 0.48 -17.01
N ASP A 55 3.78 1.27 -17.17
CA ASP A 55 3.78 2.48 -17.99
C ASP A 55 3.56 2.19 -19.47
N ARG A 56 3.98 1.02 -19.97
CA ARG A 56 3.71 0.60 -21.35
C ARG A 56 2.21 0.49 -21.65
N TYR A 57 1.40 0.10 -20.67
CA TYR A 57 -0.04 -0.14 -20.86
C TYR A 57 -0.92 0.97 -20.26
N TYR A 58 -0.43 1.67 -19.24
CA TYR A 58 -1.14 2.73 -18.52
C TYR A 58 -0.39 4.07 -18.67
N SER A 59 -0.03 4.46 -19.89
CA SER A 59 0.64 5.74 -20.17
C SER A 59 -0.34 6.92 -20.22
N GLY A 60 0.05 8.07 -19.70
CA GLY A 60 -0.72 9.33 -19.77
C GLY A 60 -1.04 9.90 -18.38
N GLU A 61 -1.77 11.02 -18.37
CA GLU A 61 -2.13 11.78 -17.17
C GLU A 61 -3.58 11.62 -16.64
N PRO A 62 -4.54 10.91 -17.30
CA PRO A 62 -5.86 10.73 -16.70
C PRO A 62 -5.83 10.09 -15.32
N VAL A 63 -6.63 10.63 -14.39
CA VAL A 63 -6.74 10.15 -12.99
C VAL A 63 -7.01 8.64 -12.91
N ALA A 64 -7.86 8.11 -13.79
CA ALA A 64 -8.17 6.68 -13.84
C ALA A 64 -6.94 5.80 -14.10
N LEU A 65 -5.97 6.28 -14.88
CA LEU A 65 -4.72 5.55 -15.12
C LEU A 65 -3.84 5.51 -13.87
N HIS A 66 -3.70 6.64 -13.16
CA HIS A 66 -2.95 6.70 -11.92
C HIS A 66 -3.55 5.82 -10.82
N VAL A 67 -4.89 5.78 -10.71
CA VAL A 67 -5.58 4.84 -9.82
C VAL A 67 -5.22 3.39 -10.19
N GLY A 68 -5.20 3.05 -11.48
CA GLY A 68 -4.75 1.74 -11.96
C GLY A 68 -3.31 1.42 -11.59
N LYS A 69 -2.39 2.38 -11.74
CA LYS A 69 -0.97 2.22 -11.34
C LYS A 69 -0.81 1.99 -9.83
N TRP A 70 -1.54 2.72 -9.00
CA TRP A 70 -1.50 2.51 -7.54
C TRP A 70 -2.05 1.13 -7.14
N LEU A 71 -3.17 0.70 -7.73
CA LEU A 71 -3.69 -0.66 -7.53
C LEU A 71 -2.68 -1.72 -7.95
N TYR A 72 -2.01 -1.52 -9.08
CA TYR A 72 -0.97 -2.41 -9.56
C TYR A 72 0.20 -2.50 -8.57
N ARG A 73 0.69 -1.38 -8.04
CA ARG A 73 1.75 -1.37 -7.01
C ARG A 73 1.34 -2.15 -5.76
N MET A 74 0.17 -1.85 -5.19
CA MET A 74 -0.35 -2.54 -3.99
C MET A 74 -0.45 -4.07 -4.12
N VAL A 75 -0.74 -4.56 -5.33
CA VAL A 75 -0.88 -6.01 -5.58
C VAL A 75 0.47 -6.68 -5.82
N ASN A 76 1.45 -5.95 -6.35
CA ASN A 76 2.70 -6.52 -6.85
C ASN A 76 3.93 -6.16 -5.99
N THR A 77 3.80 -5.30 -4.97
CA THR A 77 4.88 -4.96 -4.04
C THR A 77 4.65 -5.54 -2.65
N ARG A 78 5.74 -5.70 -1.89
CA ARG A 78 5.71 -6.05 -0.47
C ARG A 78 5.91 -4.83 0.43
N ARG A 79 5.41 -3.66 0.01
CA ARG A 79 5.66 -2.37 0.66
C ARG A 79 4.36 -1.75 1.23
N PRO A 80 3.58 -2.46 2.06
CA PRO A 80 2.19 -2.10 2.36
C PRO A 80 2.02 -0.74 3.04
N LEU A 81 3.00 -0.27 3.81
CA LEU A 81 2.94 1.05 4.45
C LEU A 81 3.14 2.19 3.45
N GLU A 82 4.13 2.08 2.57
CA GLU A 82 4.37 3.04 1.48
C GLU A 82 3.11 3.17 0.60
N GLU A 83 2.56 2.04 0.15
CA GLU A 83 1.40 2.04 -0.73
C GLU A 83 0.13 2.56 -0.04
N LYS A 84 -0.03 2.31 1.27
CA LYS A 84 -1.16 2.85 2.03
C LYS A 84 -1.04 4.36 2.22
N MET A 85 0.17 4.87 2.48
CA MET A 85 0.40 6.32 2.62
C MET A 85 0.13 7.07 1.32
N ALA A 86 0.41 6.45 0.16
CA ALA A 86 0.08 7.03 -1.13
C ALA A 86 -1.44 7.23 -1.34
N LEU A 87 -2.28 6.37 -0.74
CA LEU A 87 -3.74 6.42 -0.89
C LEU A 87 -4.48 7.21 0.19
N PHE A 88 -3.94 7.29 1.41
CA PHE A 88 -4.62 7.87 2.55
C PHE A 88 -3.87 9.06 3.12
N LEU A 89 -4.55 10.21 3.19
CA LEU A 89 -4.16 11.30 4.07
C LEU A 89 -4.98 11.15 5.36
N HIS A 90 -4.33 10.87 6.49
CA HIS A 90 -4.99 10.69 7.80
C HIS A 90 -6.12 9.62 7.84
N HIS A 91 -5.96 8.49 7.15
CA HIS A 91 -7.01 7.46 6.98
C HIS A 91 -8.28 7.93 6.26
N ILE A 92 -8.26 9.13 5.69
CA ILE A 92 -9.29 9.61 4.77
C ILE A 92 -8.74 9.35 3.37
N PHE A 93 -9.54 8.72 2.52
CA PHE A 93 -9.24 8.60 1.10
C PHE A 93 -9.51 9.98 0.47
N PRO A 94 -8.50 10.83 0.26
CA PRO A 94 -8.72 12.27 0.12
C PRO A 94 -9.05 12.69 -1.32
N VAL A 95 -9.22 11.75 -2.26
CA VAL A 95 -9.31 12.03 -3.69
C VAL A 95 -10.52 11.35 -4.33
N ALA A 96 -11.72 11.83 -4.01
CA ALA A 96 -12.83 11.67 -4.94
C ALA A 96 -12.88 12.92 -5.82
N TRP A 97 -12.28 12.84 -7.01
CA TRP A 97 -12.36 13.86 -8.07
C TRP A 97 -13.76 14.47 -8.20
N GLY A 98 -14.79 13.62 -8.26
CA GLY A 98 -16.20 14.03 -8.36
C GLY A 98 -16.78 14.79 -7.16
N LYS A 99 -16.04 14.98 -6.06
CA LYS A 99 -16.42 15.86 -4.95
C LYS A 99 -15.87 17.29 -5.08
N SER A 100 -14.79 17.45 -5.86
CA SER A 100 -14.17 18.76 -6.13
C SER A 100 -14.64 19.35 -7.45
N GLU A 101 -15.21 18.53 -8.33
CA GLU A 101 -15.74 18.98 -9.61
C GLU A 101 -17.13 19.60 -9.46
N HIS A 102 -17.24 20.88 -9.80
CA HIS A 102 -18.50 21.44 -10.28
C HIS A 102 -18.47 21.29 -11.81
N GLY A 103 -19.23 20.34 -12.36
CA GLY A 103 -19.28 20.06 -13.81
C GLY A 103 -19.35 21.30 -14.71
N PRO A 104 -20.11 22.36 -14.34
CA PRO A 104 -20.17 23.62 -15.10
C PRO A 104 -18.90 24.49 -15.12
N SER A 105 -17.90 24.25 -14.26
CA SER A 105 -16.66 25.06 -14.22
C SER A 105 -15.47 24.44 -14.98
N LEU A 106 -15.69 23.30 -15.65
CA LEU A 106 -14.66 22.56 -16.39
C LEU A 106 -14.74 22.77 -17.91
N TYR A 107 -15.69 23.60 -18.37
CA TYR A 107 -15.90 23.99 -19.75
C TYR A 107 -15.99 25.52 -19.84
#